data_AF-E3J4F4-F1
#
_entry.id   AF-E3J4F4-F1
#
_cell.length_a   1.000
_cell.length_b   1.000
_cell.length_c   1.000
_cell.angle_alpha   90.00
_cell.angle_beta   90.00
_cell.angle_gamma   90.00
#
_symmetry.space_group_name_H-M   'P 1'
#
loop_
_entity.id
_entity.type
_entity.pdbx_description
1 polymer ?
#
loop_
_entity_poly.entity_id
_entity_poly.type
_entity_poly.pdbx_seq_one_letter_code
_entity_poly.pdbx_strand_id
1 'polypeptide(L)'
;MATGFGRLPEQPIAWSRTGNGEFPFRADHAGSELTIRVNDFPAEPLYTLLIDGRPGFDLEDWPSAWTRPLVGPEALRVAGDARAGRGRFDAIVVADWAHRLCAVAGSPAERVIAAFGLTGELVEAIGYRLLMPPPAGVDRLEISERDGSVTDLQITPTGGGPHRAELDELLGPGRDGVRVHWDSPHPVRYRVTVGAAPYACNLVAYFANPPSAGSPPTGQGPAVRLMLQRGNVELSERGPAG
;
A
#
# COMPACT_ATOMS: atom_id res chain seq x y z
N MET A 1 30.37 -11.05 29.83
CA MET A 1 29.77 -11.74 28.68
C MET A 1 29.62 -10.71 27.58
N ALA A 2 30.45 -10.76 26.53
CA ALA A 2 30.31 -9.87 25.39
C ALA A 2 29.14 -10.38 24.54
N THR A 3 28.02 -9.67 24.60
CA THR A 3 26.76 -10.03 23.99
C THR A 3 26.87 -9.96 22.46
N GLY A 4 26.41 -11.00 21.78
CA GLY A 4 26.49 -11.21 20.33
C GLY A 4 25.60 -10.30 19.49
N PHE A 5 25.41 -9.04 19.88
CA PHE A 5 24.56 -8.08 19.16
C PHE A 5 25.19 -7.54 17.87
N GLY A 6 26.50 -7.76 17.65
CA GLY A 6 27.23 -7.27 16.47
C GLY A 6 26.70 -7.74 15.11
N ARG A 7 25.73 -8.67 15.07
CA ARG A 7 25.10 -9.18 13.83
C ARG A 7 23.59 -8.98 13.78
N LEU A 8 23.00 -8.10 14.60
CA LEU A 8 21.54 -7.85 14.58
C LEU A 8 21.01 -7.43 13.19
N PRO A 9 21.70 -6.57 12.40
CA PRO A 9 21.24 -6.22 11.06
C PRO A 9 21.20 -7.39 10.06
N GLU A 10 21.92 -8.48 10.33
CA GLU A 10 21.97 -9.69 9.48
C GLU A 10 20.93 -10.74 9.90
N GLN A 11 20.29 -10.56 11.05
CA GLN A 11 19.36 -11.52 11.61
C GLN A 11 17.92 -11.17 11.23
N PRO A 12 17.06 -12.16 10.92
CA PRO A 12 15.65 -11.92 10.72
C PRO A 12 14.99 -11.49 12.03
N ILE A 13 14.43 -10.29 12.05
CA ILE A 13 13.71 -9.73 13.20
C ILE A 13 12.27 -9.43 12.78
N ALA A 14 11.32 -9.94 13.57
CA ALA A 14 9.91 -9.70 13.39
C ALA A 14 9.50 -8.43 14.16
N TRP A 15 9.36 -7.33 13.43
CA TRP A 15 8.99 -6.04 13.99
C TRP A 15 7.47 -5.92 14.18
N SER A 16 7.07 -5.06 15.11
CA SER A 16 5.69 -4.63 15.34
C SER A 16 5.63 -3.11 15.41
N ARG A 17 4.52 -2.52 14.92
CA ARG A 17 4.30 -1.07 15.01
C ARG A 17 3.88 -0.67 16.41
N THR A 18 4.41 0.44 16.91
CA THR A 18 4.03 1.02 18.21
C THR A 18 2.91 2.06 18.08
N GLY A 19 2.75 2.68 16.91
CA GLY A 19 1.90 3.85 16.70
C GLY A 19 2.56 5.18 17.13
N ASN A 20 3.78 5.16 17.67
CA ASN A 20 4.55 6.35 18.00
C ASN A 20 5.46 6.73 16.82
N GLY A 21 5.36 7.97 16.33
CA GLY A 21 6.17 8.45 15.21
C GLY A 21 7.67 8.52 15.49
N GLU A 22 8.06 8.78 16.74
CA GLU A 22 9.47 8.82 17.16
C GLU A 22 10.05 7.40 17.31
N PHE A 23 9.24 6.46 17.78
CA PHE A 23 9.61 5.07 18.01
C PHE A 23 8.75 4.09 17.20
N PRO A 24 8.77 4.11 15.86
CA PRO A 24 7.75 3.47 15.03
C PRO A 24 7.67 1.96 15.17
N PHE A 25 8.77 1.30 15.54
CA PHE A 25 8.87 -0.16 15.56
C PHE A 25 9.47 -0.68 16.86
N ARG A 26 8.95 -1.83 17.29
CA ARG A 26 9.41 -2.62 18.45
C ARG A 26 9.53 -4.10 18.06
N ALA A 27 10.46 -4.81 18.65
CA ALA A 27 10.55 -6.28 18.58
C ALA A 27 11.11 -6.84 19.89
N ASP A 28 10.74 -8.08 20.21
CA ASP A 28 11.38 -8.87 21.26
C ASP A 28 12.31 -9.88 20.57
N HIS A 29 13.63 -9.79 20.79
CA HIS A 29 14.62 -10.63 20.11
C HIS A 29 15.70 -11.12 21.08
N ALA A 30 15.86 -12.44 21.16
CA ALA A 30 16.84 -13.09 22.05
C ALA A 30 16.77 -12.63 23.53
N GLY A 31 15.58 -12.26 24.01
CA GLY A 31 15.35 -11.80 25.38
C GLY A 31 15.62 -10.31 25.62
N SER A 32 15.98 -9.55 24.59
CA SER A 32 16.09 -8.08 24.64
C SER A 32 14.93 -7.42 23.91
N GLU A 33 14.51 -6.26 24.43
CA GLU A 33 13.59 -5.36 23.74
C GLU A 33 14.37 -4.52 22.74
N LEU A 34 13.92 -4.54 21.49
CA LEU A 34 14.49 -3.76 20.40
C LEU A 34 13.50 -2.69 19.98
N THR A 35 13.97 -1.45 19.81
CA THR A 35 13.12 -0.34 19.35
C THR A 35 13.84 0.47 18.29
N ILE A 36 13.15 0.87 17.23
CA ILE A 36 13.68 1.79 16.21
C ILE A 36 13.29 3.20 16.59
N ARG A 37 14.28 4.10 16.72
CA ARG A 37 14.08 5.55 16.81
C ARG A 37 14.29 6.19 15.44
N VAL A 38 13.41 7.12 15.05
CA VAL A 38 13.61 8.00 13.89
C VAL A 38 14.34 9.26 14.37
N ASN A 39 15.51 9.56 13.80
CA ASN A 39 16.26 10.75 14.22
C ASN A 39 16.01 11.95 13.30
N ASP A 40 16.55 13.10 13.70
CA ASP A 40 16.50 14.34 12.92
C ASP A 40 17.56 14.31 11.80
N PHE A 41 17.23 13.65 10.69
CA PHE A 41 18.11 13.60 9.51
C PHE A 41 18.07 14.95 8.75
N PRO A 42 19.21 15.53 8.33
CA PRO A 42 20.53 14.91 8.23
C PRO A 42 21.48 15.19 9.40
N ALA A 43 21.00 15.79 10.50
CA ALA A 43 21.85 16.09 11.64
C ALA A 43 22.31 14.81 12.37
N GLU A 44 21.48 13.77 12.34
CA GLU A 44 21.72 12.44 12.88
C GLU A 44 21.46 11.34 11.80
N PRO A 45 21.99 10.11 11.98
CA PRO A 45 21.68 8.98 11.11
C PRO A 45 20.18 8.73 11.01
N LEU A 46 19.67 8.21 9.89
CA LEU A 46 18.22 8.12 9.64
C LEU A 46 17.45 7.39 10.76
N TYR A 47 17.98 6.26 11.24
CA TYR A 47 17.44 5.55 12.39
C TYR A 47 18.52 5.17 13.39
N THR A 48 18.12 5.00 14.64
CA THR A 48 18.93 4.32 15.66
C THR A 48 18.17 3.14 16.23
N LEU A 49 18.80 1.96 16.21
CA LEU A 49 18.33 0.77 16.93
C LEU A 49 18.70 0.91 18.40
N LEU A 50 17.67 0.90 19.25
CA LEU A 50 17.80 0.82 20.70
C LEU A 50 17.69 -0.64 21.15
N ILE A 51 18.57 -1.06 22.06
CA ILE A 51 18.57 -2.38 22.72
C ILE A 51 18.36 -2.13 24.22
N ASP A 52 17.24 -2.62 24.75
CA ASP A 52 16.83 -2.41 26.13
C ASP A 52 16.86 -0.90 26.52
N GLY A 53 16.36 -0.07 25.60
CA GLY A 53 16.28 1.39 25.75
C GLY A 53 17.60 2.15 25.54
N ARG A 54 18.71 1.48 25.18
CA ARG A 54 20.02 2.10 24.97
C ARG A 54 20.42 2.09 23.49
N PRO A 55 21.04 3.16 22.96
CA PRO A 55 21.56 3.17 21.59
C PRO A 55 22.52 2.01 21.33
N GLY A 56 22.26 1.24 20.27
CA GLY A 56 23.06 0.10 19.85
C GLY A 56 23.69 0.29 18.48
N PHE A 57 22.89 0.60 17.46
CA PHE A 57 23.35 0.75 16.07
C PHE A 57 22.69 1.94 15.40
N ASP A 58 23.46 2.67 14.61
CA ASP A 58 22.93 3.64 13.66
C ASP A 58 22.67 2.95 12.32
N LEU A 59 21.55 3.30 11.70
CA LEU A 59 21.08 2.69 10.46
C LEU A 59 20.76 3.80 9.46
N GLU A 60 21.43 3.77 8.31
CA GLU A 60 21.13 4.65 7.19
C GLU A 60 19.94 4.15 6.36
N ASP A 61 19.63 2.86 6.45
CA ASP A 61 18.52 2.21 5.75
C ASP A 61 17.98 1.03 6.58
N TRP A 62 16.84 0.50 6.16
CA TRP A 62 16.24 -0.70 6.73
C TRP A 62 17.04 -1.95 6.33
N PRO A 63 17.61 -2.70 7.28
CA PRO A 63 18.34 -3.92 6.95
C PRO A 63 17.49 -4.91 6.16
N SER A 64 18.06 -5.48 5.10
CA SER A 64 17.35 -6.39 4.18
C SER A 64 16.90 -7.70 4.84
N ALA A 65 17.56 -8.12 5.93
CA ALA A 65 17.15 -9.27 6.72
C ALA A 65 15.87 -8.99 7.54
N TRP A 66 15.50 -7.73 7.74
CA TRP A 66 14.35 -7.33 8.56
C TRP A 66 13.10 -7.17 7.72
N THR A 67 11.98 -7.70 8.21
CA THR A 67 10.68 -7.48 7.58
C THR A 67 10.01 -6.26 8.22
N ARG A 68 9.79 -5.20 7.43
CA ARG A 68 9.06 -4.01 7.90
C ARG A 68 7.58 -4.37 8.08
N PRO A 69 6.92 -3.99 9.20
CA PRO A 69 5.50 -4.24 9.37
C PRO A 69 4.70 -3.36 8.42
N LEU A 70 3.72 -3.95 7.74
CA LEU A 70 2.78 -3.23 6.88
C LEU A 70 2.08 -2.09 7.63
N VAL A 71 1.74 -1.04 6.91
CA VAL A 71 0.97 0.07 7.47
C VAL A 71 -0.43 -0.45 7.81
N GLY A 72 -0.84 -0.28 9.07
CA GLY A 72 -2.21 -0.63 9.48
C GLY A 72 -3.24 0.21 8.73
N PRO A 73 -4.45 -0.33 8.44
CA PRO A 73 -5.47 0.36 7.65
C PRO A 73 -5.83 1.74 8.21
N GLU A 74 -5.87 1.90 9.53
CA GLU A 74 -6.23 3.18 10.16
C GLU A 74 -5.16 4.26 9.97
N ALA A 75 -3.87 3.91 10.14
CA ALA A 75 -2.78 4.84 9.90
C ALA A 75 -2.72 5.23 8.40
N LEU A 76 -2.97 4.26 7.52
CA LEU A 76 -3.04 4.49 6.09
C LEU A 76 -4.22 5.40 5.73
N ARG A 77 -5.37 5.22 6.38
CA ARG A 77 -6.57 6.06 6.22
C ARG A 77 -6.31 7.52 6.55
N VAL A 78 -5.75 7.78 7.73
CA VAL A 78 -5.42 9.15 8.17
C VAL A 78 -4.41 9.80 7.21
N ALA A 79 -3.38 9.06 6.80
CA ALA A 79 -2.38 9.56 5.86
C ALA A 79 -2.98 9.81 4.46
N GLY A 80 -3.82 8.90 3.97
CA GLY A 80 -4.54 8.99 2.69
C GLY A 80 -5.46 10.20 2.64
N ASP A 81 -6.30 10.40 3.66
CA ASP A 81 -7.18 11.57 3.78
C ASP A 81 -6.38 12.88 3.73
N ALA A 82 -5.28 12.96 4.49
CA ALA A 82 -4.43 14.15 4.51
C ALA A 82 -3.73 14.42 3.16
N ARG A 83 -3.38 13.37 2.41
CA ARG A 83 -2.75 13.49 1.09
C ARG A 83 -3.77 13.89 0.02
N ALA A 84 -4.92 13.23 -0.01
CA ALA A 84 -6.02 13.53 -0.93
C ALA A 84 -6.57 14.95 -0.72
N GLY A 85 -6.72 15.40 0.54
CA GLY A 85 -7.15 16.78 0.85
C GLY A 85 -6.17 17.86 0.40
N ARG A 86 -4.91 17.50 0.14
CA ARG A 86 -3.90 18.38 -0.49
C ARG A 86 -3.82 18.23 -2.01
N GLY A 87 -4.78 17.54 -2.61
CA GLY A 87 -4.85 17.28 -4.04
C GLY A 87 -3.73 16.38 -4.58
N ARG A 88 -3.15 15.53 -3.72
CA ARG A 88 -2.16 14.54 -4.14
C ARG A 88 -2.82 13.20 -4.40
N PHE A 89 -2.36 12.54 -5.47
CA PHE A 89 -2.71 11.16 -5.77
C PHE A 89 -1.41 10.33 -5.86
N ASP A 90 -0.95 9.85 -4.70
CA ASP A 90 0.29 9.08 -4.54
C ASP A 90 0.01 7.66 -4.01
N ALA A 91 1.06 6.87 -3.74
CA ALA A 91 0.92 5.47 -3.34
C ALA A 91 0.14 5.30 -2.03
N ILE A 92 0.20 6.30 -1.14
CA ILE A 92 -0.51 6.29 0.14
C ILE A 92 -2.02 6.37 -0.11
N VAL A 93 -2.45 7.29 -0.99
CA VAL A 93 -3.87 7.42 -1.36
C VAL A 93 -4.39 6.15 -2.03
N VAL A 94 -3.61 5.58 -2.95
CA VAL A 94 -3.97 4.34 -3.65
C VAL A 94 -4.10 3.16 -2.69
N ALA A 95 -3.15 3.01 -1.78
CA ALA A 95 -3.18 1.93 -0.80
C ALA A 95 -4.35 2.09 0.18
N ASP A 96 -4.62 3.30 0.65
CA ASP A 96 -5.80 3.60 1.47
C ASP A 96 -7.11 3.23 0.75
N TRP A 97 -7.30 3.71 -0.48
CA TRP A 97 -8.49 3.40 -1.26
C TRP A 97 -8.65 1.90 -1.53
N ALA A 98 -7.55 1.17 -1.78
CA ALA A 98 -7.59 -0.28 -1.93
C ALA A 98 -8.05 -0.97 -0.64
N HIS A 99 -7.57 -0.53 0.54
CA HIS A 99 -8.04 -1.02 1.83
C HIS A 99 -9.52 -0.71 2.08
N ARG A 100 -9.96 0.52 1.80
CA ARG A 100 -11.37 0.92 1.96
C ARG A 100 -12.30 0.15 1.04
N LEU A 101 -11.90 -0.08 -0.20
CA LEU A 101 -12.69 -0.86 -1.15
C LEU A 101 -13.00 -2.26 -0.59
N CYS A 102 -12.04 -2.88 0.11
CA CYS A 102 -12.26 -4.20 0.70
C CYS A 102 -13.31 -4.19 1.81
N ALA A 103 -13.43 -3.07 2.54
CA ALA A 103 -14.43 -2.89 3.59
C ALA A 103 -15.84 -2.60 3.03
N VAL A 104 -15.95 -2.07 1.81
CA VAL A 104 -17.25 -1.71 1.18
C VAL A 104 -17.59 -2.52 -0.07
N ALA A 105 -16.86 -3.58 -0.36
CA ALA A 105 -17.09 -4.40 -1.54
C ALA A 105 -18.52 -4.99 -1.59
N GLY A 106 -19.12 -5.01 -2.78
CA GLY A 106 -20.53 -5.36 -2.98
C GLY A 106 -21.50 -4.22 -2.67
N SER A 107 -21.01 -2.98 -2.56
CA SER A 107 -21.84 -1.79 -2.41
C SER A 107 -22.10 -1.09 -3.75
N PRO A 108 -23.17 -0.30 -3.87
CA PRO A 108 -23.38 0.59 -5.01
C PRO A 108 -22.31 1.68 -5.07
N ALA A 109 -22.12 2.27 -6.25
CA ALA A 109 -21.09 3.28 -6.51
C ALA A 109 -21.10 4.44 -5.52
N GLU A 110 -22.27 4.96 -5.14
CA GLU A 110 -22.40 6.10 -4.23
C GLU A 110 -21.79 5.82 -2.85
N ARG A 111 -21.96 4.60 -2.35
CA ARG A 111 -21.38 4.19 -1.07
C ARG A 111 -19.86 4.02 -1.15
N VAL A 112 -19.35 3.55 -2.30
CA VAL A 112 -17.90 3.45 -2.54
C VAL A 112 -17.27 4.83 -2.61
N ILE A 113 -17.88 5.77 -3.33
CA ILE A 113 -17.43 7.17 -3.42
C ILE A 113 -17.45 7.83 -2.04
N ALA A 114 -18.53 7.67 -1.27
CA ALA A 114 -18.62 8.21 0.09
C ALA A 114 -17.54 7.60 1.01
N ALA A 115 -17.25 6.31 0.89
CA ALA A 115 -16.21 5.65 1.69
C ALA A 115 -14.81 6.21 1.39
N PHE A 116 -14.55 6.65 0.16
CA PHE A 116 -13.28 7.27 -0.22
C PHE A 116 -13.19 8.75 0.17
N GLY A 117 -14.25 9.32 0.76
CA GLY A 117 -14.31 10.75 1.07
C GLY A 117 -14.37 11.62 -0.18
N LEU A 118 -14.78 11.05 -1.31
CA LEU A 118 -14.85 11.74 -2.58
C LEU A 118 -16.18 12.48 -2.73
N THR A 119 -16.13 13.63 -3.40
CA THR A 119 -17.30 14.44 -3.74
C THR A 119 -17.43 14.54 -5.25
N GLY A 120 -18.66 14.75 -5.72
CA GLY A 120 -18.97 14.86 -7.15
C GLY A 120 -20.27 14.15 -7.50
N GLU A 121 -20.62 14.24 -8.78
CA GLU A 121 -21.77 13.58 -9.38
C GLU A 121 -21.31 12.39 -10.23
N LEU A 122 -22.05 11.28 -10.16
CA LEU A 122 -21.83 10.13 -11.03
C LEU A 122 -22.63 10.29 -12.31
N VAL A 123 -21.91 10.51 -13.41
CA VAL A 123 -22.48 10.72 -14.75
C VAL A 123 -22.44 9.41 -15.54
N GLU A 124 -23.58 9.02 -16.11
CA GLU A 124 -23.68 7.82 -16.94
C GLU A 124 -22.84 7.92 -18.22
N ALA A 125 -22.14 6.83 -18.54
CA ALA A 125 -21.42 6.62 -19.79
C ALA A 125 -21.69 5.21 -20.33
N ILE A 126 -21.18 4.88 -21.52
CA ILE A 126 -21.44 3.57 -22.14
C ILE A 126 -20.69 2.48 -21.37
N GLY A 127 -21.40 1.80 -20.47
CA GLY A 127 -20.92 0.63 -19.72
C GLY A 127 -20.26 0.93 -18.37
N TYR A 128 -20.20 2.20 -17.95
CA TYR A 128 -19.62 2.64 -16.67
C TYR A 128 -20.16 4.04 -16.30
N ARG A 129 -19.88 4.50 -15.09
CA ARG A 129 -20.18 5.84 -14.59
C ARG A 129 -18.90 6.63 -14.35
N LEU A 130 -18.93 7.94 -14.54
CA LEU A 130 -17.80 8.86 -14.31
C LEU A 130 -18.06 9.73 -13.09
N LEU A 131 -17.09 9.87 -12.19
CA LEU A 131 -17.17 10.87 -11.13
C LEU A 131 -16.75 12.25 -11.66
N MET A 132 -17.65 13.23 -11.56
CA MET A 132 -17.45 14.60 -12.07
C MET A 132 -17.70 15.65 -10.97
N PRO A 133 -16.79 16.62 -10.76
CA PRO A 133 -15.44 16.68 -11.34
C PRO A 133 -14.57 15.51 -10.84
N PRO A 134 -13.50 15.15 -11.57
CA PRO A 134 -12.59 14.13 -11.08
C PRO A 134 -11.87 14.62 -9.81
N PRO A 135 -11.50 13.71 -8.88
CA PRO A 135 -10.77 14.06 -7.68
C PRO A 135 -9.44 14.75 -8.01
N ALA A 136 -8.95 15.62 -7.13
CA ALA A 136 -7.66 16.28 -7.34
C ALA A 136 -6.52 15.25 -7.45
N GLY A 137 -5.66 15.42 -8.46
CA GLY A 137 -4.59 14.47 -8.82
C GLY A 137 -5.06 13.28 -9.68
N VAL A 138 -6.35 13.23 -10.03
CA VAL A 138 -6.94 12.23 -10.92
C VAL A 138 -7.52 12.94 -12.15
N ASP A 139 -7.15 12.50 -13.34
CA ASP A 139 -7.74 12.98 -14.60
C ASP A 139 -9.10 12.33 -14.85
N ARG A 140 -9.24 11.05 -14.45
CA ARG A 140 -10.45 10.27 -14.69
C ARG A 140 -10.65 9.18 -13.64
N LEU A 141 -11.88 9.10 -13.11
CA LEU A 141 -12.35 8.01 -12.25
C LEU A 141 -13.59 7.38 -12.88
N GLU A 142 -13.46 6.14 -13.36
CA GLU A 142 -14.53 5.34 -13.94
C GLU A 142 -14.96 4.27 -12.93
N ILE A 143 -16.27 4.04 -12.85
CA ILE A 143 -16.88 3.07 -11.94
C ILE A 143 -17.73 2.12 -12.77
N SER A 144 -17.35 0.86 -12.79
CA SER A 144 -18.12 -0.20 -13.45
C SER A 144 -19.01 -0.87 -12.40
N GLU A 145 -20.28 -1.05 -12.72
CA GLU A 145 -21.25 -1.73 -11.86
C GLU A 145 -21.84 -2.95 -12.58
N ARG A 146 -22.15 -3.99 -11.81
CA ARG A 146 -22.92 -5.15 -12.25
C ARG A 146 -23.92 -5.49 -11.16
N ASP A 147 -25.19 -5.64 -11.53
CA ASP A 147 -26.28 -5.95 -10.60
C ASP A 147 -26.35 -4.96 -9.41
N GLY A 148 -26.13 -3.66 -9.69
CA GLY A 148 -26.16 -2.59 -8.69
C GLY A 148 -24.96 -2.58 -7.72
N SER A 149 -23.90 -3.33 -8.01
CA SER A 149 -22.69 -3.39 -7.19
C SER A 149 -21.46 -3.02 -8.01
N VAL A 150 -20.53 -2.27 -7.42
CA VAL A 150 -19.24 -1.96 -8.05
C VAL A 150 -18.45 -3.23 -8.32
N THR A 151 -18.04 -3.45 -9.57
CA THR A 151 -17.14 -4.53 -9.98
C THR A 151 -15.69 -4.08 -10.01
N ASP A 152 -15.47 -2.87 -10.51
CA ASP A 152 -14.15 -2.27 -10.62
C ASP A 152 -14.18 -0.74 -10.64
N LEU A 153 -13.06 -0.17 -10.22
CA LEU A 153 -12.75 1.25 -10.34
C LEU A 153 -11.52 1.39 -11.23
N GLN A 154 -11.63 2.21 -12.28
CA GLN A 154 -10.49 2.57 -13.13
C GLN A 154 -10.09 4.01 -12.85
N ILE A 155 -8.82 4.22 -12.48
CA ILE A 155 -8.28 5.53 -12.13
C ILE A 155 -7.16 5.88 -13.10
N THR A 156 -7.24 7.06 -13.70
CA THR A 156 -6.19 7.68 -14.51
C THR A 156 -5.62 8.88 -13.74
N PRO A 157 -4.39 8.81 -13.22
CA PRO A 157 -3.76 9.91 -12.48
C PRO A 157 -3.38 11.11 -13.36
N THR A 158 -3.40 12.32 -12.81
CA THR A 158 -2.88 13.52 -13.47
C THR A 158 -1.35 13.54 -13.44
N GLY A 159 -0.68 13.62 -14.59
CA GLY A 159 0.78 13.83 -14.68
C GLY A 159 1.68 12.65 -14.28
N GLY A 160 1.14 11.59 -13.68
CA GLY A 160 1.84 10.36 -13.28
C GLY A 160 1.35 9.84 -11.92
N GLY A 161 0.95 8.56 -11.85
CA GLY A 161 0.57 7.89 -10.61
C GLY A 161 1.74 7.41 -9.74
N PRO A 162 1.47 6.55 -8.73
CA PRO A 162 2.49 6.04 -7.83
C PRO A 162 3.54 5.18 -8.53
N HIS A 163 4.73 5.09 -7.92
CA HIS A 163 5.77 4.15 -8.34
C HIS A 163 5.52 2.75 -7.76
N ARG A 164 5.99 1.71 -8.47
CA ARG A 164 5.90 0.31 -7.99
C ARG A 164 6.53 0.14 -6.62
N ALA A 165 7.72 0.70 -6.39
CA ALA A 165 8.44 0.52 -5.13
C ALA A 165 7.63 1.03 -3.93
N GLU A 166 6.94 2.17 -4.09
CA GLU A 166 6.07 2.74 -3.07
C GLU A 166 4.83 1.86 -2.83
N LEU A 167 4.24 1.29 -3.91
CA LEU A 167 3.15 0.32 -3.78
C LEU A 167 3.61 -0.98 -3.13
N ASP A 168 4.79 -1.49 -3.46
CA ASP A 168 5.37 -2.71 -2.88
C ASP A 168 5.65 -2.51 -1.37
N GLU A 169 6.10 -1.32 -0.96
CA GLU A 169 6.28 -0.98 0.46
C GLU A 169 4.95 -0.96 1.23
N LEU A 170 3.89 -0.42 0.62
CA LEU A 170 2.61 -0.22 1.30
C LEU A 170 1.68 -1.45 1.25
N LEU A 171 1.69 -2.19 0.14
CA LEU A 171 0.76 -3.29 -0.14
C LEU A 171 1.44 -4.67 -0.15
N GLY A 172 2.76 -4.72 0.08
CA GLY A 172 3.56 -5.91 -0.11
C GLY A 172 3.93 -6.15 -1.57
N PRO A 173 4.79 -7.15 -1.86
CA PRO A 173 5.37 -7.35 -3.18
C PRO A 173 4.30 -7.66 -4.23
N GLY A 174 4.20 -6.80 -5.25
CA GLY A 174 3.32 -7.02 -6.39
C GLY A 174 3.77 -8.19 -7.27
N ARG A 175 2.81 -8.87 -7.90
CA ARG A 175 3.05 -9.95 -8.87
C ARG A 175 2.92 -9.43 -10.29
N ASP A 176 3.93 -9.68 -11.13
CA ASP A 176 3.87 -9.30 -12.53
C ASP A 176 2.73 -10.05 -13.25
N GLY A 177 1.90 -9.30 -13.97
CA GLY A 177 0.81 -9.84 -14.76
C GLY A 177 1.22 -10.12 -16.20
N VAL A 178 0.40 -10.92 -16.89
CA VAL A 178 0.59 -11.21 -18.32
C VAL A 178 0.24 -9.96 -19.13
N ARG A 179 1.17 -9.56 -20.01
CA ARG A 179 0.92 -8.54 -21.04
C ARG A 179 0.20 -9.18 -22.21
N VAL A 180 -0.83 -8.51 -22.72
CA VAL A 180 -1.59 -8.99 -23.88
C VAL A 180 -0.90 -8.62 -25.19
N HIS A 181 -0.18 -7.49 -25.22
CA HIS A 181 0.54 -7.01 -26.39
C HIS A 181 1.88 -6.36 -26.00
N TRP A 182 2.83 -6.30 -26.94
CA TRP A 182 4.20 -5.85 -26.68
C TRP A 182 4.35 -4.35 -26.46
N ASP A 183 3.34 -3.55 -26.83
CA ASP A 183 3.26 -2.10 -26.57
C ASP A 183 2.37 -1.77 -25.36
N SER A 184 1.73 -2.79 -24.75
CA SER A 184 0.82 -2.57 -23.64
C SER A 184 1.61 -2.29 -22.36
N PRO A 185 1.07 -1.43 -21.46
CA PRO A 185 1.65 -1.24 -20.14
C PRO A 185 1.86 -2.56 -19.40
N HIS A 186 2.86 -2.59 -18.54
CA HIS A 186 3.19 -3.73 -17.69
C HIS A 186 2.25 -3.77 -16.48
N PRO A 187 1.35 -4.76 -16.38
CA PRO A 187 0.47 -4.88 -15.24
C PRO A 187 1.22 -5.50 -14.05
N VAL A 188 1.04 -4.94 -12.86
CA VAL A 188 1.45 -5.54 -11.57
C VAL A 188 0.22 -5.67 -10.69
N ARG A 189 0.03 -6.85 -10.12
CA ARG A 189 -1.13 -7.21 -9.31
C ARG A 189 -0.78 -7.26 -7.84
N TYR A 190 -1.55 -6.55 -7.04
CA TYR A 190 -1.47 -6.54 -5.58
C TYR A 190 -2.74 -7.17 -5.04
N ARG A 191 -2.58 -8.12 -4.11
CA ARG A 191 -3.70 -8.69 -3.37
C ARG A 191 -3.78 -8.02 -2.01
N VAL A 192 -4.81 -7.21 -1.82
CA VAL A 192 -5.04 -6.47 -0.58
C VAL A 192 -6.04 -7.24 0.28
N THR A 193 -5.64 -7.51 1.52
CA THR A 193 -6.47 -8.20 2.51
C THR A 193 -6.60 -7.34 3.76
N VAL A 194 -7.81 -7.20 4.27
CA VAL A 194 -8.11 -6.50 5.52
C VAL A 194 -8.68 -7.52 6.49
N GLY A 195 -8.15 -7.61 7.71
CA GLY A 195 -8.35 -8.76 8.60
C GLY A 195 -9.82 -9.15 8.87
N ALA A 196 -10.73 -8.18 8.92
CA ALA A 196 -12.16 -8.41 9.13
C ALA A 196 -13.01 -8.28 7.85
N ALA A 197 -12.39 -7.99 6.69
CA ALA A 197 -13.13 -7.77 5.46
C ALA A 197 -13.60 -9.12 4.87
N PRO A 198 -14.85 -9.18 4.39
CA PRO A 198 -15.39 -10.38 3.75
C PRO A 198 -14.79 -10.65 2.37
N TYR A 199 -14.01 -9.71 1.83
CA TYR A 199 -13.44 -9.77 0.49
C TYR A 199 -11.95 -9.45 0.50
N ALA A 200 -11.22 -10.03 -0.45
CA ALA A 200 -9.92 -9.53 -0.86
C ALA A 200 -10.11 -8.58 -2.05
N CYS A 201 -9.28 -7.56 -2.16
CA CYS A 201 -9.25 -6.70 -3.34
C CYS A 201 -8.02 -6.99 -4.16
N ASN A 202 -8.15 -6.85 -5.47
CA ASN A 202 -7.02 -6.82 -6.37
C ASN A 202 -6.82 -5.39 -6.82
N LEU A 203 -5.62 -4.86 -6.64
CA LEU A 203 -5.19 -3.65 -7.33
C LEU A 203 -4.30 -4.08 -8.49
N VAL A 204 -4.61 -3.62 -9.69
CA VAL A 204 -3.75 -3.79 -10.87
C VAL A 204 -3.20 -2.42 -11.25
N ALA A 205 -1.90 -2.23 -11.09
CA ALA A 205 -1.20 -1.03 -11.53
C ALA A 205 -0.54 -1.28 -12.90
N TYR A 206 -0.74 -0.35 -13.83
CA TYR A 206 -0.21 -0.44 -15.19
C TYR A 206 0.95 0.55 -15.34
N PHE A 207 2.14 0.04 -15.64
CA PHE A 207 3.37 0.84 -15.76
C PHE A 207 3.83 0.93 -17.21
N ALA A 208 4.35 2.08 -17.64
CA ALA A 208 4.84 2.26 -19.01
C ALA A 208 6.09 1.41 -19.31
N ASN A 209 6.94 1.17 -18.31
CA ASN A 209 8.20 0.46 -18.43
C ASN A 209 8.16 -0.90 -17.71
N PRO A 210 8.98 -1.88 -18.14
CA PRO A 210 9.11 -3.15 -17.45
C PRO A 210 9.54 -2.92 -16.01
N PRO A 211 8.83 -3.48 -15.03
CA PRO A 211 9.17 -3.23 -13.65
C PRO A 211 10.30 -4.17 -13.25
N SER A 212 11.53 -3.67 -13.25
CA SER A 212 12.72 -4.44 -12.84
C SER A 212 12.75 -4.59 -11.32
N ALA A 213 12.58 -5.83 -10.85
CA ALA A 213 12.80 -6.18 -9.44
C ALA A 213 14.21 -5.73 -9.03
N GLY A 214 14.31 -4.77 -8.11
CA GLY A 214 15.58 -4.26 -7.59
C GLY A 214 16.17 -3.03 -8.28
N SER A 215 15.49 -2.42 -9.26
CA SER A 215 15.89 -1.06 -9.66
C SER A 215 15.50 -0.06 -8.58
N PRO A 216 16.34 0.96 -8.31
CA PRO A 216 15.98 2.04 -7.39
C PRO A 216 14.64 2.66 -7.81
N PRO A 217 13.87 3.23 -6.87
CA PRO A 217 12.52 3.75 -7.09
C PRO A 217 12.40 4.72 -8.29
N THR A 218 13.51 5.31 -8.71
CA THR A 218 13.63 6.22 -9.86
C THR A 218 13.52 5.55 -11.24
N GLY A 219 13.64 4.21 -11.34
CA GLY A 219 13.72 3.51 -12.63
C GLY A 219 12.39 3.03 -13.21
N GLN A 220 11.33 2.96 -12.41
CA GLN A 220 10.04 2.45 -12.85
C GLN A 220 9.06 3.61 -12.95
N GLY A 221 8.66 3.96 -14.18
CA GLY A 221 7.79 5.09 -14.44
C GLY A 221 6.47 5.01 -13.65
N PRO A 222 5.77 6.13 -13.48
CA PRO A 222 4.54 6.18 -12.70
C PRO A 222 3.46 5.25 -13.27
N ALA A 223 2.58 4.74 -12.41
CA ALA A 223 1.39 4.04 -12.87
C ALA A 223 0.53 4.99 -13.74
N VAL A 224 0.17 4.54 -14.94
CA VAL A 224 -0.66 5.33 -15.87
C VAL A 224 -2.14 4.99 -15.73
N ARG A 225 -2.44 3.85 -15.12
CA ARG A 225 -3.79 3.39 -14.84
C ARG A 225 -3.76 2.47 -13.62
N LEU A 226 -4.78 2.57 -12.79
CA LEU A 226 -5.03 1.67 -11.68
C LEU A 226 -6.41 1.06 -11.84
N MET A 227 -6.52 -0.25 -11.66
CA MET A 227 -7.78 -0.97 -11.65
C MET A 227 -7.95 -1.64 -10.29
N LEU A 228 -8.95 -1.24 -9.53
CA LEU A 228 -9.27 -1.87 -8.27
C LEU A 228 -10.45 -2.81 -8.51
N GLN A 229 -10.26 -4.10 -8.27
CA GLN A 229 -11.25 -5.14 -8.54
C GLN A 229 -11.60 -5.91 -7.28
N ARG A 230 -12.84 -6.38 -7.21
CA ARG A 230 -13.23 -7.37 -6.19
C ARG A 230 -12.58 -8.72 -6.50
N GLY A 231 -11.87 -9.27 -5.52
CA GLY A 231 -11.48 -10.68 -5.50
C GLY A 231 -12.48 -11.48 -4.68
N ASN A 232 -12.88 -12.66 -5.15
CA ASN A 232 -13.53 -13.61 -4.27
C ASN A 232 -12.48 -14.13 -3.27
N VAL A 233 -12.85 -14.21 -2.00
CA VAL A 233 -12.06 -14.99 -1.04
C VAL A 233 -12.29 -16.44 -1.44
N GLU A 234 -11.28 -17.10 -2.00
CA GLU A 234 -11.20 -18.54 -1.89
C GLU A 234 -11.12 -18.82 -0.39
N LEU A 235 -12.26 -19.22 0.20
CA LEU A 235 -12.29 -19.82 1.52
C LEU A 235 -11.47 -21.09 1.38
N SER A 236 -10.16 -20.98 1.59
CA SER A 236 -9.33 -22.14 1.87
C SER A 236 -9.95 -22.72 3.13
N GLU A 237 -10.65 -23.85 2.98
CA GLU A 237 -11.15 -24.68 4.07
C GLU A 237 -9.93 -25.16 4.87
N ARG A 238 -9.35 -24.27 5.68
CA ARG A 238 -8.47 -24.68 6.76
C ARG A 238 -9.39 -25.36 7.76
N GLY A 239 -9.52 -26.68 7.60
CA GLY A 239 -10.16 -27.53 8.59
C GLY A 239 -9.58 -27.25 9.98
N PRO A 240 -10.37 -27.42 11.05
CA PRO A 240 -9.90 -27.18 12.40
C PRO A 240 -8.62 -27.98 12.65
N ALA A 241 -7.58 -27.32 13.17
CA ALA A 241 -6.39 -28.02 13.66
C ALA A 241 -6.85 -28.92 14.82
N GLY A 242 -6.89 -30.23 14.56
CA GLY A 242 -7.15 -31.26 15.56
C GLY A 242 -5.94 -31.57 16.41
#